data_AF-A0ABD7Z2K2-F1
#
_entry.id   AF-A0ABD7Z2K2-F1
#
_cell.length_a   1.000
_cell.length_b   1.000
_cell.length_c   1.000
_cell.angle_alpha   90.00
_cell.angle_beta   90.00
_cell.angle_gamma   90.00
#
_symmetry.space_group_name_H-M   'P 1'
#
loop_
_entity.id
_entity.type
_entity.pdbx_description
1 polymer ?
#
loop_
_entity_poly.entity_id
_entity_poly.type
_entity_poly.pdbx_seq_one_letter_code
_entity_poly.pdbx_strand_id
1 'polypeptide(L)'
;MKKSIKWIKIIGLFAFFYWLCLFSSSSFYGNFNLNSTVKSEDGEYYANIYKHLPTSPISIMQILGGNKYFVVLYNKKGEELWRCSYFEYLSKEAILYQEIFFPDKTGNSFLFFTDHGLEGHNFSTTIRNHKVVSIK
;
A
#
# COMPACT_ATOMS: atom_id res chain seq x y z
N MET A 1 39.86 9.94 15.66
CA MET A 1 39.04 8.81 16.21
C MET A 1 37.82 9.26 17.04
N LYS A 2 37.96 10.05 18.12
CA LYS A 2 36.81 10.43 18.98
C LYS A 2 35.66 11.14 18.26
N LYS A 3 35.96 12.04 17.30
CA LYS A 3 34.95 12.77 16.50
C LYS A 3 34.13 11.85 15.59
N SER A 4 34.78 10.88 14.93
CA SER A 4 34.13 9.89 14.06
C SER A 4 33.18 8.98 14.84
N ILE A 5 33.58 8.52 16.03
CA ILE A 5 32.73 7.71 16.92
C ILE A 5 31.49 8.50 17.36
N LYS A 6 31.63 9.80 17.64
CA LYS A 6 30.48 10.68 17.98
C LYS A 6 29.47 10.76 16.84
N TRP A 7 29.94 10.93 15.60
CA TRP A 7 29.06 10.97 14.42
C TRP A 7 28.36 9.64 14.15
N ILE A 8 29.07 8.51 14.29
CA ILE A 8 28.46 7.17 14.14
C ILE A 8 27.33 6.97 15.15
N LYS A 9 27.51 7.37 16.41
CA LYS A 9 26.47 7.27 17.43
C LYS A 9 25.24 8.13 17.09
N ILE A 10 25.46 9.34 16.59
CA ILE A 10 24.37 10.24 16.18
C ILE A 10 23.60 9.63 15.00
N ILE A 11 24.29 9.17 13.96
CA ILE A 11 23.67 8.51 12.80
C ILE A 11 22.92 7.25 13.23
N GLY A 12 23.52 6.42 14.09
CA GLY A 12 22.88 5.23 14.62
C GLY A 12 21.60 5.54 15.40
N LEU A 13 21.60 6.61 16.21
CA LEU A 13 20.41 7.06 16.93
C LEU A 13 19.29 7.49 15.95
N PHE A 14 19.62 8.27 14.92
CA PHE A 14 18.64 8.67 13.91
C PHE A 14 18.11 7.48 13.11
N ALA A 15 18.99 6.55 12.71
CA ALA A 15 18.60 5.33 12.01
C ALA A 15 17.68 4.45 12.90
N PHE A 16 17.97 4.36 14.19
CA PHE A 16 17.13 3.66 15.15
C PHE A 16 15.75 4.30 15.31
N PHE A 17 15.67 5.64 15.46
CA PHE A 17 14.38 6.33 15.52
C PHE A 17 13.59 6.23 14.22
N TYR A 18 14.27 6.30 13.08
CA TYR A 18 13.65 6.09 11.78
C TYR A 18 13.08 4.67 11.68
N TRP A 19 13.86 3.66 12.07
CA TRP A 19 13.41 2.26 12.10
C TRP A 19 12.23 2.06 13.05
N LEU A 20 12.25 2.72 14.21
CA LEU A 20 11.21 2.59 15.23
C LEU A 20 9.89 3.25 14.82
N CYS A 21 9.94 4.43 14.19
CA CYS A 21 8.76 5.26 13.97
C CYS A 21 8.31 5.36 12.50
N LEU A 22 9.24 5.29 11.55
CA LEU A 22 9.01 5.72 10.16
C LEU A 22 9.24 4.61 9.14
N PHE A 23 9.75 3.45 9.56
CA PHE A 23 9.96 2.32 8.66
C PHE A 23 8.65 1.58 8.44
N SER A 24 8.01 1.88 7.30
CA SER A 24 6.81 1.22 6.86
C SER A 24 7.09 -0.17 6.32
N SER A 25 6.39 -1.16 6.87
CA SER A 25 6.40 -2.55 6.40
C SER A 25 5.84 -2.73 4.99
N SER A 26 5.00 -1.83 4.52
CA SER A 26 4.46 -1.90 3.16
C SER A 26 5.47 -1.42 2.11
N SER A 27 6.64 -0.91 2.51
CA SER A 27 7.76 -0.66 1.58
C SER A 27 8.31 -1.93 0.92
N PHE A 28 8.00 -3.12 1.46
CA PHE A 28 8.48 -4.41 0.95
C PHE A 28 7.31 -5.33 0.62
N TYR A 29 7.10 -5.60 -0.66
CA TYR A 29 6.09 -6.53 -1.15
C TYR A 29 6.53 -7.24 -2.41
N GLY A 30 5.94 -8.41 -2.60
CA GLY A 30 6.10 -9.26 -3.77
C GLY A 30 5.31 -10.55 -3.59
N ASN A 31 5.63 -11.55 -4.40
CA ASN A 31 4.89 -12.82 -4.36
C ASN A 31 4.98 -13.52 -2.99
N PHE A 32 6.02 -13.26 -2.20
CA PHE A 32 6.25 -13.92 -0.90
C PHE A 32 5.25 -13.48 0.19
N ASN A 33 4.63 -12.30 0.07
CA ASN A 33 3.64 -11.79 1.03
C ASN A 33 2.30 -11.43 0.38
N LEU A 34 2.07 -11.84 -0.87
CA LEU A 34 0.79 -11.68 -1.54
C LEU A 34 -0.26 -12.55 -0.84
N ASN A 35 -1.40 -11.95 -0.48
CA ASN A 35 -2.54 -12.65 0.10
C ASN A 35 -3.59 -13.00 -0.96
N SER A 36 -3.97 -12.01 -1.76
CA SER A 36 -5.03 -12.15 -2.76
C SER A 36 -4.92 -11.08 -3.84
N THR A 37 -5.58 -11.34 -4.97
CA THR A 37 -5.68 -10.41 -6.10
C THR A 37 -7.15 -10.26 -6.47
N VAL A 38 -7.61 -9.02 -6.61
CA VAL A 38 -8.94 -8.68 -7.10
C VAL A 38 -8.75 -8.01 -8.47
N LYS A 39 -9.51 -8.42 -9.48
CA LYS A 39 -9.40 -7.89 -10.85
C LYS A 39 -10.61 -7.04 -11.16
N SER A 40 -10.42 -5.98 -11.95
CA SER A 40 -11.54 -5.23 -12.54
C SER A 40 -12.28 -6.10 -13.56
N GLU A 41 -13.58 -5.81 -13.78
CA GLU A 41 -14.39 -6.55 -14.74
C GLU A 41 -13.89 -6.42 -16.18
N ASP A 42 -13.35 -5.25 -16.54
CA ASP A 42 -12.77 -4.99 -17.85
C ASP A 42 -11.37 -5.61 -18.05
N GLY A 43 -10.77 -6.15 -16.98
CA GLY A 43 -9.45 -6.77 -16.99
C GLY A 43 -8.28 -5.79 -17.20
N GLU A 44 -8.53 -4.48 -17.18
CA GLU A 44 -7.50 -3.46 -17.37
C GLU A 44 -6.70 -3.20 -16.09
N TYR A 45 -7.26 -3.53 -14.93
CA TYR A 45 -6.68 -3.26 -13.62
C TYR A 45 -6.78 -4.47 -12.70
N TYR A 46 -5.89 -4.51 -11.71
CA TYR A 46 -6.02 -5.41 -10.58
C TYR A 46 -5.43 -4.79 -9.32
N ALA A 47 -6.03 -5.12 -8.18
CA ALA A 47 -5.54 -4.77 -6.86
C ALA A 47 -4.95 -6.00 -6.20
N ASN A 48 -3.70 -5.91 -5.77
CA ASN A 48 -3.09 -6.92 -4.93
C ASN A 48 -3.20 -6.50 -3.47
N ILE A 49 -3.55 -7.48 -2.65
CA ILE A 49 -3.65 -7.35 -1.20
C ILE A 49 -2.47 -8.10 -0.62
N TYR A 50 -1.57 -7.38 0.02
CA TYR A 50 -0.34 -7.92 0.60
C TYR A 50 -0.45 -7.98 2.12
N LYS A 51 0.29 -8.92 2.71
CA LYS A 51 0.52 -8.95 4.15
C LYS A 51 1.70 -8.05 4.51
N HIS A 52 1.52 -7.21 5.52
CA HIS A 52 2.63 -6.50 6.15
C HIS A 52 3.63 -7.50 6.74
N LEU A 53 4.91 -7.18 6.58
CA LEU A 53 6.00 -7.89 7.21
C LEU A 53 6.35 -7.25 8.58
N PRO A 54 6.84 -8.02 9.56
CA PRO A 54 7.24 -7.51 10.87
C PRO A 54 8.59 -6.77 10.80
N THR A 55 8.67 -5.66 10.07
CA THR A 55 9.93 -4.96 9.78
C THR A 55 10.23 -3.82 10.73
N SER A 56 9.25 -3.36 11.52
CA SER A 56 9.40 -2.32 12.55
C SER A 56 8.54 -2.65 13.78
N PRO A 57 8.86 -2.11 14.98
CA PRO A 57 8.05 -2.32 16.17
C PRO A 57 6.57 -1.98 15.97
N ILE A 58 6.26 -0.89 15.27
CA ILE A 58 4.88 -0.50 14.95
C ILE A 58 4.20 -1.57 14.09
N SER A 59 4.85 -2.04 13.02
CA SER A 59 4.28 -3.09 12.17
C SER A 59 4.01 -4.38 12.95
N ILE A 60 4.88 -4.76 13.88
CA ILE A 60 4.69 -5.94 14.74
C ILE A 60 3.45 -5.77 15.60
N MET A 61 3.29 -4.61 16.26
CA MET A 61 2.11 -4.34 17.08
C MET A 61 0.81 -4.38 16.28
N GLN A 62 0.80 -3.77 15.08
CA GLN A 62 -0.36 -3.79 14.19
C GLN A 62 -0.71 -5.21 13.73
N ILE A 63 0.30 -6.00 13.32
CA ILE A 63 0.10 -7.38 12.88
C ILE A 63 -0.45 -8.25 14.02
N LEU A 64 0.07 -8.10 15.24
CA LEU A 64 -0.44 -8.80 16.42
C LEU A 64 -1.88 -8.38 16.77
N GLY A 65 -2.22 -7.12 16.51
CA GLY A 65 -3.59 -6.58 16.62
C GLY A 65 -4.55 -7.04 15.52
N GLY A 66 -4.09 -7.80 14.53
CA GLY A 66 -4.91 -8.30 13.41
C GLY A 66 -4.89 -7.42 12.16
N ASN A 67 -4.33 -6.21 12.24
CA ASN A 67 -4.23 -5.25 11.14
C ASN A 67 -2.95 -5.54 10.37
N LYS A 68 -3.04 -6.38 9.34
CA LYS A 68 -1.86 -6.94 8.69
C LYS A 68 -1.90 -6.88 7.17
N TYR A 69 -2.84 -6.15 6.58
CA TYR A 69 -2.96 -6.07 5.14
C TYR A 69 -2.78 -4.65 4.60
N PHE A 70 -2.42 -4.54 3.33
CA PHE A 70 -2.40 -3.30 2.57
C PHE A 70 -2.67 -3.57 1.10
N VAL A 71 -3.12 -2.55 0.37
CA VAL A 71 -3.58 -2.68 -1.02
C VAL A 71 -2.71 -1.88 -1.97
N VAL A 72 -2.37 -2.49 -3.11
CA VAL A 72 -1.64 -1.85 -4.21
C VAL A 72 -2.39 -2.07 -5.51
N LEU A 73 -2.61 -1.01 -6.26
CA LEU A 73 -3.27 -1.00 -7.55
C LEU A 73 -2.24 -1.09 -8.68
N TYR A 74 -2.54 -1.97 -9.63
CA TYR A 74 -1.76 -2.16 -10.84
C TYR A 74 -2.64 -2.06 -12.08
N ASN A 75 -2.00 -1.79 -13.22
CA ASN A 75 -2.60 -2.06 -14.53
C ASN A 75 -2.34 -3.50 -14.98
N LYS A 76 -2.99 -3.92 -16.07
CA LYS A 76 -2.83 -5.25 -16.68
C LYS A 76 -1.41 -5.62 -17.12
N LYS A 77 -0.51 -4.64 -17.26
CA LYS A 77 0.91 -4.87 -17.59
C LYS A 77 1.77 -5.15 -16.35
N GLY A 78 1.20 -5.00 -15.16
CA GLY A 78 1.90 -5.14 -13.88
C GLY A 78 2.62 -3.87 -13.41
N GLU A 79 2.34 -2.72 -14.02
CA GLU A 79 2.85 -1.43 -13.54
C GLU A 79 2.02 -0.98 -12.33
N GLU A 80 2.68 -0.62 -11.24
CA GLU A 80 2.04 -0.02 -10.07
C GLU A 80 1.55 1.39 -10.42
N LEU A 81 0.26 1.62 -10.21
CA LEU A 81 -0.37 2.91 -10.45
C LEU A 81 -0.54 3.71 -9.17
N TRP A 82 -0.86 3.02 -8.07
CA TRP A 82 -1.12 3.62 -6.78
C TRP A 82 -1.08 2.57 -5.68
N ARG A 83 -0.92 3.01 -4.44
CA ARG A 83 -0.95 2.17 -3.25
C ARG A 83 -1.54 2.94 -2.08
N CYS A 84 -2.14 2.22 -1.13
CA CYS A 84 -2.59 2.82 0.12
C CYS A 84 -1.42 3.40 0.91
N SER A 85 -1.74 4.27 1.87
CA SER A 85 -0.74 4.91 2.73
C SER A 85 0.25 3.89 3.30
N TYR A 86 1.51 4.32 3.39
CA TYR A 86 2.58 3.51 3.98
C TYR A 86 2.29 3.09 5.43
N PHE A 87 1.42 3.82 6.13
CA PHE A 87 1.04 3.53 7.51
C PHE A 87 -0.39 2.99 7.63
N GLU A 88 -1.03 2.64 6.52
CA GLU A 88 -2.34 1.98 6.56
C GLU A 88 -2.16 0.48 6.86
N TYR A 89 -2.93 0.00 7.83
CA TYR A 89 -2.96 -1.41 8.22
C TYR A 89 -4.41 -1.86 8.25
N LEU A 90 -4.76 -2.76 7.33
CA LEU A 90 -6.11 -3.28 7.18
C LEU A 90 -6.28 -4.57 7.95
N SER A 91 -7.39 -4.70 8.67
CA SER A 91 -7.84 -5.91 9.34
C SER A 91 -8.22 -6.99 8.35
N LYS A 92 -8.35 -8.24 8.83
CA LYS A 92 -8.82 -9.33 7.98
C LYS A 92 -10.27 -9.11 7.56
N GLU A 93 -11.06 -8.52 8.45
CA GLU A 93 -12.46 -8.19 8.27
C GLU A 93 -12.62 -7.13 7.17
N ALA A 94 -11.81 -6.07 7.19
CA ALA A 94 -11.77 -5.06 6.13
C ALA A 94 -11.45 -5.66 4.75
N ILE A 95 -10.59 -6.68 4.70
CA ILE A 95 -10.25 -7.40 3.46
C ILE A 95 -11.33 -8.39 3.01
N LEU A 96 -11.97 -9.11 3.94
CA LEU A 96 -12.95 -10.15 3.62
C LEU A 96 -14.23 -9.58 3.01
N TYR A 97 -14.65 -8.42 3.47
CA TYR A 97 -15.85 -7.73 2.99
C TYR A 97 -15.51 -6.57 2.04
N GLN A 98 -14.28 -6.58 1.50
CA GLN A 98 -13.79 -5.45 0.72
C GLN A 98 -14.52 -5.36 -0.61
N GLU A 99 -15.29 -4.29 -0.78
CA GLU A 99 -15.72 -3.83 -2.09
C GLU A 99 -14.63 -2.90 -2.63
N ILE A 100 -14.02 -3.30 -3.75
CA ILE A 100 -12.98 -2.52 -4.43
C ILE A 100 -13.58 -1.96 -5.71
N PHE A 101 -13.65 -0.64 -5.78
CA PHE A 101 -14.05 0.09 -6.98
C PHE A 101 -12.80 0.40 -7.80
N PHE A 102 -12.81 -0.01 -9.06
CA PHE A 102 -11.70 0.25 -9.98
C PHE A 102 -11.95 1.50 -10.82
N PRO A 103 -10.89 2.19 -11.28
CA PRO A 103 -11.01 3.32 -12.19
C PRO A 103 -11.30 2.82 -13.62
N ASP A 104 -12.51 2.29 -13.82
CA ASP A 104 -12.98 1.71 -15.07
C ASP A 104 -13.95 2.65 -15.83
N LYS A 105 -14.77 2.08 -16.72
CA LYS A 105 -15.73 2.85 -17.52
C LYS A 105 -16.82 3.55 -16.69
N THR A 106 -17.05 3.09 -15.47
CA THR A 106 -18.09 3.62 -14.57
C THR A 106 -17.60 4.76 -13.68
N GLY A 107 -16.28 4.92 -13.52
CA GLY A 107 -15.70 5.98 -12.71
C GLY A 107 -14.18 6.05 -12.79
N ASN A 108 -13.62 7.22 -12.47
CA ASN A 108 -12.16 7.45 -12.56
C ASN A 108 -11.41 7.19 -11.25
N SER A 109 -12.06 6.63 -10.23
CA SER A 109 -11.47 6.50 -8.89
C SER A 109 -11.22 5.05 -8.55
N PHE A 110 -10.07 4.79 -7.95
CA PHE A 110 -9.84 3.55 -7.21
C PHE A 110 -10.24 3.79 -5.76
N LEU A 111 -11.16 3.00 -5.21
CA LEU A 111 -11.66 3.19 -3.84
C LEU A 111 -11.89 1.84 -3.16
N PHE A 112 -11.64 1.77 -1.86
CA PHE A 112 -11.95 0.61 -1.04
C PHE A 112 -12.18 1.02 0.42
N PHE A 113 -12.89 0.17 1.16
CA PHE A 113 -13.11 0.38 2.58
C PHE A 113 -11.88 -0.04 3.41
N THR A 114 -11.59 0.76 4.42
CA THR A 114 -10.58 0.51 5.46
C THR A 114 -11.23 0.47 6.83
N ASP A 115 -10.45 0.12 7.86
CA ASP A 115 -10.91 0.19 9.25
C ASP A 115 -11.18 1.65 9.71
N HIS A 116 -10.83 2.64 8.89
CA HIS A 116 -10.94 4.06 9.18
C HIS A 116 -11.88 4.82 8.22
N GLY A 117 -12.54 4.13 7.29
CA GLY A 117 -13.49 4.71 6.35
C GLY A 117 -13.24 4.28 4.90
N LEU A 118 -13.19 5.25 3.99
CA LEU A 118 -12.94 5.02 2.58
C LEU A 118 -11.57 5.59 2.20
N GLU A 119 -10.73 4.79 1.54
CA GLU A 119 -9.43 5.24 1.02
C GLU A 119 -9.35 4.98 -0.49
N GLY A 120 -8.53 5.78 -1.17
CA GLY A 120 -8.26 5.59 -2.58
C GLY A 120 -7.71 6.82 -3.28
N HIS A 121 -7.77 6.80 -4.60
CA HIS A 121 -7.23 7.85 -5.46
C HIS A 121 -8.13 8.13 -6.65
N ASN A 122 -8.37 9.41 -6.91
CA ASN A 122 -9.08 9.86 -8.09
C ASN A 122 -8.09 10.15 -9.22
N PHE A 123 -8.15 9.36 -10.30
CA PHE A 123 -7.28 9.50 -11.44
C PHE A 123 -7.73 10.57 -12.44
N SER A 124 -8.85 11.28 -12.20
CA SER A 124 -9.41 12.26 -13.14
C SER A 124 -8.45 13.40 -13.50
N THR A 125 -7.52 13.76 -12.61
CA THR A 125 -6.53 14.83 -12.81
C THR A 125 -5.11 14.32 -13.10
N THR A 126 -4.85 13.01 -12.94
CA THR A 126 -3.49 12.42 -13.02
C THR A 126 -3.18 11.79 -14.39
N ILE A 127 -4.06 11.98 -15.39
CA ILE A 127 -3.85 11.44 -16.74
C ILE A 127 -2.81 12.29 -17.49
N ARG A 128 -1.52 11.97 -17.31
CA ARG A 128 -0.52 12.18 -18.37
C ARG A 128 0.12 10.92 -18.94
N ASN A 129 -0.06 9.73 -18.33
CA ASN A 129 0.54 8.49 -18.89
C ASN A 129 -0.41 7.31 -19.10
N HIS A 130 -1.61 7.31 -18.53
CA HIS A 130 -2.59 6.24 -18.74
C HIS A 130 -3.87 6.84 -19.31
N LYS A 131 -3.91 7.02 -20.63
CA LYS A 131 -5.14 7.38 -21.35
C LYS A 131 -6.21 6.35 -20.99
N VAL A 132 -7.17 6.74 -20.15
CA VAL A 132 -8.48 6.09 -20.08
C VAL A 132 -9.02 6.15 -21.50
N VAL A 133 -9.06 5.00 -22.18
CA VAL A 133 -9.56 4.92 -23.55
C VAL A 133 -11.06 5.16 -23.47
N SER A 134 -11.47 6.40 -23.69
CA SER A 134 -12.86 6.69 -24.04
C SER A 134 -13.12 6.01 -25.37
N ILE A 135 -13.86 4.91 -25.34
CA ILE A 135 -14.40 4.27 -26.53
C ILE A 135 -15.54 5.19 -27.00
N LYS A 136 -15.42 5.69 -28.23
CA LYS A 136 -16.45 6.46 -28.93
C LYS A 136 -17.66 5.60 -29.26
#